data_AF-G9XQQ2-F1
#
_entry.id   AF-G9XQQ2-F1
#
_cell.length_a   1.000
_cell.length_b   1.000
_cell.length_c   1.000
_cell.angle_alpha   90.00
_cell.angle_beta   90.00
_cell.angle_gamma   90.00
#
_symmetry.space_group_name_H-M   'P 1'
#
loop_
_entity.id
_entity.type
_entity.pdbx_description
1 polymer ?
#
loop_
_entity_poly.entity_id
_entity_poly.type
_entity_poly.pdbx_seq_one_letter_code
_entity_poly.pdbx_strand_id
1 'polypeptide(L)'
;SLVGLVAVFSMGKLYSSTTVPVWQGANTFIDFYTTTLAIGALLFIATSLKELQSVDKKIYGAIVLAAVIFQAVSAVPHALSLGKAGMAAQTSAAILSSMTMVIALKWLLVLGGAVLLFWPSKQKSGSGFKAGHVYLACALLVFGELIGRYVFYAAIVTTTIGIT
;
A
#
# COMPACT_ATOMS: atom_id res chain seq x y z
N SER A 1 6.67 -2.11 17.36
CA SER A 1 7.95 -1.60 17.91
C SER A 1 8.02 -0.10 17.66
N LEU A 2 8.40 0.68 18.68
CA LEU A 2 8.60 2.14 18.52
C LEU A 2 9.69 2.45 17.49
N VAL A 3 10.78 1.69 17.50
CA VAL A 3 11.89 1.84 16.55
C VAL A 3 11.42 1.68 15.10
N GLY A 4 10.52 0.72 14.84
CA GLY A 4 9.94 0.54 13.50
C GLY A 4 9.09 1.73 13.04
N LEU A 5 8.29 2.30 13.95
CA LEU A 5 7.49 3.49 13.63
C LEU A 5 8.35 4.72 13.34
N VAL A 6 9.45 4.89 14.08
CA VAL A 6 10.44 5.94 13.84
C VAL A 6 11.15 5.72 12.51
N ALA A 7 11.53 4.48 12.18
CA ALA A 7 12.16 4.17 10.90
C ALA A 7 11.26 4.52 9.70
N VAL A 8 9.97 4.17 9.77
CA VAL A 8 8.99 4.54 8.73
C VAL A 8 8.80 6.05 8.65
N PHE A 9 8.78 6.76 9.79
CA PHE A 9 8.72 8.22 9.81
C PHE A 9 9.94 8.84 9.10
N SER A 10 11.15 8.38 9.44
CA SER A 10 12.39 8.85 8.85
C SER A 10 12.39 8.61 7.34
N MET A 11 11.93 7.45 6.87
CA MET A 11 11.77 7.19 5.44
C MET A 11 10.79 8.16 4.79
N GLY A 12 9.59 8.34 5.37
CA GLY A 12 8.60 9.30 4.88
C GLY A 12 9.15 10.72 4.76
N LYS A 13 9.89 11.16 5.78
CA LYS A 13 10.55 12.48 5.79
C LYS A 13 11.60 12.63 4.69
N LEU A 14 12.45 11.62 4.49
CA LEU A 14 13.46 11.66 3.42
C LEU A 14 12.80 11.88 2.06
N TYR A 15 11.76 11.13 1.74
CA TYR A 15 11.06 11.24 0.46
C TYR A 15 10.29 12.56 0.31
N SER A 16 9.59 13.01 1.35
CA SER A 16 8.81 14.25 1.31
C SER A 16 9.62 15.54 1.34
N SER A 17 10.92 15.48 1.61
CA SER A 17 11.83 16.64 1.58
C SER A 17 12.74 16.69 0.34
N THR A 18 12.53 15.80 -0.63
CA THR A 18 13.28 15.81 -1.89
C THR A 18 12.78 16.86 -2.89
N THR A 19 13.51 17.04 -4.00
CA THR A 19 13.10 17.84 -5.16
C THR A 19 12.10 17.14 -6.08
N VAL A 20 11.55 15.99 -5.69
CA VAL A 20 10.59 15.21 -6.49
C VAL A 20 9.16 15.50 -5.98
N PRO A 21 8.36 16.34 -6.66
CA PRO A 21 7.09 16.82 -6.13
C PRO A 21 6.07 15.72 -5.85
N VAL A 22 6.09 14.63 -6.62
CA VAL A 22 5.17 13.50 -6.43
C VAL A 22 5.37 12.80 -5.09
N TRP A 23 6.53 12.94 -4.45
CA TRP A 23 6.80 12.36 -3.14
C TRP A 23 6.54 13.33 -1.98
N GLN A 24 6.26 14.60 -2.30
CA GLN A 24 6.00 15.62 -1.30
C GLN A 24 4.57 15.52 -0.78
N GLY A 25 4.40 15.66 0.53
CA GLY A 25 3.09 15.72 1.19
C GLY A 25 2.72 14.48 1.99
N ALA A 26 1.52 14.52 2.57
CA ALA A 26 1.05 13.51 3.52
C ALA A 26 0.85 12.12 2.89
N ASN A 27 0.61 12.04 1.58
CA ASN A 27 0.37 10.78 0.87
C ASN A 27 1.53 9.79 1.05
N THR A 28 2.78 10.25 0.99
CA THR A 28 3.97 9.42 1.19
C THR A 28 4.01 8.77 2.57
N PHE A 29 3.65 9.52 3.62
CA PHE A 29 3.56 8.98 4.97
C PHE A 29 2.43 7.96 5.09
N ILE A 30 1.24 8.29 4.57
CA ILE A 30 0.08 7.39 4.61
C ILE A 30 0.46 6.09 3.91
N ASP A 31 1.00 6.16 2.70
CA ASP A 31 1.37 5.00 1.90
C ASP A 31 2.42 4.12 2.60
N PHE A 32 3.46 4.71 3.19
CA PHE A 32 4.48 3.94 3.92
C PHE A 32 3.94 3.29 5.20
N TYR A 33 3.17 4.01 6.02
CA TYR A 33 2.62 3.45 7.26
C TYR A 33 1.58 2.36 6.98
N THR A 34 0.67 2.60 6.05
CA THR A 34 -0.36 1.62 5.67
C THR A 34 0.25 0.37 5.03
N THR A 35 1.27 0.52 4.17
CA THR A 35 2.00 -0.63 3.63
C THR A 35 2.70 -1.41 4.73
N THR A 36 3.33 -0.72 5.68
CA THR A 36 4.00 -1.36 6.83
C THR A 36 3.00 -2.14 7.67
N LEU A 37 1.81 -1.58 7.92
CA LEU A 37 0.73 -2.26 8.64
C LEU A 37 0.19 -3.45 7.85
N ALA A 38 -0.08 -3.29 6.55
CA ALA A 38 -0.59 -4.35 5.69
C ALA A 38 0.39 -5.51 5.61
N ILE A 39 1.63 -5.26 5.17
CA ILE A 39 2.67 -6.30 5.04
C ILE A 39 3.04 -6.89 6.41
N GLY A 40 3.13 -6.07 7.46
CA GLY A 40 3.40 -6.54 8.82
C GLY A 40 2.33 -7.51 9.33
N ALA A 41 1.05 -7.17 9.13
CA ALA A 41 -0.06 -8.06 9.48
C ALA A 41 -0.05 -9.34 8.63
N LEU A 42 0.27 -9.27 7.34
CA LEU A 42 0.36 -10.45 6.48
C LEU A 42 1.48 -11.40 6.91
N LEU A 43 2.66 -10.86 7.22
CA LEU A 43 3.78 -11.65 7.72
C LEU A 43 3.40 -12.33 9.04
N PHE A 44 2.75 -11.60 9.96
CA PHE A 44 2.27 -12.16 11.22
C PHE A 44 1.28 -13.31 11.00
N ILE A 45 0.28 -13.13 10.13
CA ILE A 45 -0.70 -14.18 9.83
C ILE A 45 0.00 -15.40 9.21
N ALA A 46 0.89 -15.18 8.23
CA ALA A 46 1.57 -16.25 7.49
C ALA A 46 2.49 -17.09 8.38
N THR A 47 3.21 -16.47 9.32
CA THR A 47 4.13 -17.19 10.23
C THR A 47 3.39 -17.79 11.43
N SER A 48 2.26 -17.22 11.84
CA SER A 48 1.52 -17.62 13.04
C SER A 48 0.29 -18.50 12.74
N LEU A 49 0.22 -19.11 11.54
CA LEU A 49 -0.96 -19.87 11.10
C LEU A 49 -1.38 -21.00 12.07
N LYS A 50 -0.41 -21.66 12.71
CA LYS A 50 -0.64 -22.74 13.68
C LYS A 50 -1.18 -22.19 15.02
N GLU A 51 -0.57 -21.12 15.51
CA GLU A 51 -0.95 -20.47 16.77
C GLU A 51 -2.31 -19.75 16.68
N LEU A 52 -2.66 -19.28 15.48
CA LEU A 52 -3.91 -18.56 15.22
C LEU A 52 -5.12 -19.48 14.98
N GLN A 53 -5.01 -20.81 15.16
CA GLN A 53 -6.11 -21.73 14.91
C GLN A 53 -7.34 -21.49 15.81
N SER A 54 -7.13 -21.02 17.04
CA SER A 54 -8.18 -20.75 18.04
C SER A 54 -8.57 -19.27 18.15
N VAL A 55 -7.89 -18.38 17.42
CA VAL A 55 -8.09 -16.92 17.49
C VAL A 55 -8.94 -16.44 16.32
N ASP A 56 -9.82 -15.46 16.56
CA ASP A 56 -10.59 -14.83 15.47
C ASP A 56 -9.65 -14.05 14.53
N LYS A 57 -9.41 -14.62 13.35
CA LYS A 57 -8.52 -14.06 12.33
C LYS A 57 -9.10 -12.82 11.63
N LYS A 58 -10.40 -12.53 11.83
CA LYS A 58 -11.07 -11.39 11.19
C LYS A 58 -10.47 -10.05 11.58
N ILE A 59 -9.93 -9.93 12.80
CA ILE A 59 -9.32 -8.68 13.26
C ILE A 59 -8.11 -8.31 12.39
N TYR A 60 -7.27 -9.28 12.02
CA TYR A 60 -6.11 -9.02 11.18
C TYR A 60 -6.51 -8.72 9.73
N GLY A 61 -7.51 -9.45 9.20
CA GLY A 61 -8.09 -9.12 7.90
C GLY A 61 -8.69 -7.71 7.87
N ALA A 62 -9.36 -7.29 8.95
CA ALA A 62 -9.91 -5.94 9.10
C ALA A 62 -8.82 -4.86 9.17
N ILE A 63 -7.71 -5.12 9.87
CA ILE A 63 -6.56 -4.21 9.92
C ILE A 63 -5.97 -4.01 8.52
N VAL A 64 -5.76 -5.10 7.77
CA VAL A 64 -5.25 -5.03 6.39
C VAL A 64 -6.23 -4.27 5.51
N LEU A 65 -7.52 -4.59 5.57
CA LEU A 65 -8.55 -3.91 4.78
C LEU A 65 -8.61 -2.40 5.10
N ALA A 66 -8.56 -2.03 6.38
CA ALA A 66 -8.53 -0.63 6.79
C ALA A 66 -7.29 0.09 6.24
N ALA A 67 -6.10 -0.52 6.33
CA ALA A 67 -4.87 0.05 5.79
C ALA A 67 -4.99 0.31 4.27
N VAL A 68 -5.52 -0.65 3.52
CA VAL A 68 -5.74 -0.52 2.07
C VAL A 68 -6.77 0.55 1.73
N ILE A 69 -7.85 0.66 2.50
CA ILE A 69 -8.84 1.74 2.33
C ILE A 69 -8.20 3.11 2.56
N PHE A 70 -7.38 3.26 3.61
CA PHE A 70 -6.66 4.51 3.86
C PHE A 70 -5.73 4.88 2.70
N GLN A 71 -5.00 3.91 2.11
CA GLN A 71 -4.22 4.15 0.90
C GLN A 71 -5.11 4.66 -0.24
N ALA A 72 -6.22 3.97 -0.52
CA ALA A 72 -7.11 4.30 -1.63
C ALA A 72 -7.71 5.70 -1.48
N VAL A 73 -8.17 6.04 -0.27
CA VAL A 73 -8.73 7.35 0.06
C VAL A 73 -7.68 8.45 -0.08
N SER A 74 -6.41 8.19 0.29
CA SER A 74 -5.33 9.18 0.15
C SER A 74 -4.85 9.38 -1.29
N ALA A 75 -4.98 8.35 -2.14
CA ALA A 75 -4.48 8.38 -3.51
C ALA A 75 -5.23 9.39 -4.41
N VAL A 76 -6.54 9.56 -4.21
CA VAL A 76 -7.36 10.46 -5.04
C VAL A 76 -7.02 11.93 -4.80
N PRO A 77 -7.05 12.46 -3.57
CA PRO A 77 -6.60 13.83 -3.30
C PRO A 77 -5.17 14.09 -3.75
N HIS A 78 -4.28 13.11 -3.59
CA HIS A 78 -2.90 13.22 -4.05
C HIS A 78 -2.83 13.41 -5.57
N ALA A 79 -3.49 12.57 -6.36
CA ALA A 79 -3.54 12.70 -7.81
C ALA A 79 -4.09 14.06 -8.26
N LEU A 80 -5.16 14.54 -7.61
CA LEU A 80 -5.74 15.86 -7.90
C LEU A 80 -4.80 17.02 -7.54
N SER A 81 -3.98 16.86 -6.49
CA SER A 81 -3.03 17.90 -6.07
C SER A 81 -1.87 18.07 -7.06
N LEU A 82 -1.43 16.97 -7.70
CA LEU A 82 -0.33 17.00 -8.68
C LEU A 82 -0.69 17.83 -9.91
N GLY A 83 -1.94 17.75 -10.38
CA GLY A 83 -2.42 18.52 -11.53
C GLY A 83 -2.49 20.04 -11.28
N LYS A 84 -2.45 20.49 -10.02
CA LYS A 84 -2.50 21.91 -9.63
C LYS A 84 -1.14 22.47 -9.21
N ALA A 85 -0.12 21.62 -9.16
CA ALA A 85 1.23 22.00 -8.74
C ALA A 85 2.09 22.45 -9.94
N GLY A 86 3.38 22.70 -9.72
CA GLY A 86 4.31 23.17 -10.76
C GLY A 86 4.57 22.15 -11.89
N MET A 87 5.29 22.58 -12.93
CA MET A 87 5.50 21.79 -14.17
C MET A 87 6.02 20.36 -13.93
N ALA A 88 6.96 20.19 -13.00
CA ALA A 88 7.50 18.87 -12.66
C ALA A 88 6.41 17.93 -12.10
N ALA A 89 5.53 18.43 -11.22
CA ALA A 89 4.43 17.66 -10.65
C ALA A 89 3.38 17.27 -11.70
N GLN A 90 3.08 18.18 -12.63
CA GLN A 90 2.16 17.91 -13.75
C GLN A 90 2.74 16.85 -14.70
N THR A 91 4.06 16.88 -14.93
CA THR A 91 4.76 15.84 -15.70
C THR A 91 4.68 14.49 -15.01
N SER A 92 4.91 14.43 -13.69
CA SER A 92 4.68 13.20 -12.90
C SER A 92 3.23 12.72 -13.01
N ALA A 93 2.25 13.62 -13.00
CA ALA A 93 0.84 13.26 -13.19
C ALA A 93 0.55 12.68 -14.58
N ALA A 94 1.19 13.21 -15.64
CA ALA A 94 1.08 12.65 -16.98
C ALA A 94 1.67 11.23 -17.07
N ILE A 95 2.82 10.99 -16.42
CA ILE A 95 3.40 9.63 -16.31
C ILE A 95 2.41 8.70 -15.61
N LEU A 96 1.87 9.09 -14.46
CA LEU A 96 0.88 8.29 -13.73
C LEU A 96 -0.37 8.01 -14.58
N SER A 97 -0.83 8.99 -15.36
CA SER A 97 -1.95 8.83 -16.29
C SER A 97 -1.63 7.86 -17.43
N SER A 98 -0.38 7.75 -17.87
CA SER A 98 0.02 6.73 -18.86
C SER A 98 0.06 5.31 -18.26
N MET A 99 0.18 5.20 -16.94
CA MET A 99 0.27 3.95 -16.20
C MET A 99 -1.07 3.48 -15.62
N THR A 100 -2.21 4.01 -16.08
CA THR A 100 -3.54 3.68 -15.53
C THR A 100 -3.80 2.18 -15.44
N MET A 101 -3.40 1.40 -16.44
CA MET A 101 -3.55 -0.07 -16.43
C MET A 101 -2.74 -0.73 -15.29
N VAL A 102 -1.52 -0.26 -15.04
CA VAL A 102 -0.65 -0.77 -13.97
C VAL A 102 -1.20 -0.38 -12.60
N ILE A 103 -1.73 0.84 -12.47
CA ILE A 103 -2.38 1.32 -11.24
C ILE A 103 -3.70 0.57 -10.99
N ALA A 104 -4.48 0.28 -12.03
CA ALA A 104 -5.68 -0.53 -11.93
C ALA A 104 -5.35 -1.96 -11.47
N LEU A 105 -4.29 -2.56 -12.03
CA LEU A 105 -3.80 -3.86 -11.60
C LEU A 105 -3.33 -3.84 -10.13
N LYS A 106 -2.60 -2.80 -9.70
CA LYS A 106 -2.24 -2.59 -8.30
C LYS A 106 -3.47 -2.68 -7.41
N TRP A 107 -4.50 -1.87 -7.70
CA TRP A 107 -5.69 -1.82 -6.87
C TRP A 107 -6.49 -3.12 -6.90
N LEU A 108 -6.58 -3.78 -8.06
CA LEU A 108 -7.22 -5.08 -8.17
C LEU A 108 -6.55 -6.12 -7.26
N LEU A 109 -5.22 -6.16 -7.24
CA LEU A 109 -4.45 -7.10 -6.42
C LEU A 109 -4.54 -6.76 -4.92
N VAL A 110 -4.35 -5.50 -4.55
CA VAL A 110 -4.37 -5.06 -3.15
C VAL A 110 -5.78 -5.19 -2.55
N LEU A 111 -6.81 -4.67 -3.22
CA LEU A 111 -8.19 -4.82 -2.75
C LEU A 111 -8.66 -6.27 -2.80
N GLY A 112 -8.35 -6.98 -3.89
CA GLY A 112 -8.70 -8.40 -4.04
C GLY A 112 -8.09 -9.25 -2.93
N GLY A 113 -6.80 -9.07 -2.64
CA GLY A 113 -6.13 -9.78 -1.54
C GLY A 113 -6.64 -9.38 -0.16
N ALA A 114 -6.92 -8.09 0.09
CA ALA A 114 -7.49 -7.63 1.36
C ALA A 114 -8.90 -8.18 1.60
N VAL A 115 -9.76 -8.15 0.58
CA VAL A 115 -11.11 -8.72 0.64
C VAL A 115 -11.05 -10.23 0.82
N LEU A 116 -10.16 -10.93 0.10
CA LEU A 116 -10.01 -12.39 0.23
C LEU A 116 -9.50 -12.79 1.62
N LEU A 117 -8.65 -11.96 2.25
CA LEU A 117 -8.18 -12.16 3.61
C LEU A 117 -9.27 -11.86 4.67
N PHE A 118 -10.09 -10.83 4.43
CA PHE A 118 -11.19 -10.46 5.33
C PHE A 118 -12.39 -11.40 5.18
N TRP A 119 -12.60 -11.98 3.99
CA TRP A 119 -13.75 -12.81 3.70
C TRP A 119 -13.82 -13.93 4.74
N PRO A 120 -14.89 -13.97 5.56
CA PRO A 120 -15.05 -15.04 6.52
C PRO A 120 -15.28 -16.28 5.68
N SER A 121 -14.27 -17.13 5.57
CA SER A 121 -14.47 -18.49 5.11
C SER A 121 -15.60 -19.06 5.97
N LYS A 122 -16.81 -19.14 5.40
CA LYS A 122 -17.97 -19.85 5.96
C LYS A 122 -17.62 -21.35 5.96
N GLN A 123 -16.56 -21.73 6.65
CA GLN A 123 -16.21 -23.11 6.86
C GLN A 123 -16.93 -23.54 8.13
N LYS A 124 -17.86 -24.47 7.95
CA LYS A 124 -18.45 -25.25 9.03
C LYS A 124 -17.33 -25.68 9.99
N SER A 125 -17.59 -25.47 11.27
CA SER A 125 -16.77 -25.93 12.40
C SER A 125 -16.20 -27.31 12.08
N GLY A 126 -14.88 -27.40 11.86
CA GLY A 126 -14.18 -28.66 11.54
C GLY A 126 -13.27 -28.64 10.31
N SER A 127 -13.43 -27.71 9.37
CA SER A 127 -12.44 -27.52 8.29
C SER A 127 -11.70 -26.20 8.51
N GLY A 128 -10.47 -26.30 9.03
CA GLY A 128 -9.64 -25.14 9.28
C GLY A 128 -9.44 -24.28 8.03
N PHE A 129 -9.17 -22.99 8.25
CA PHE A 129 -8.68 -22.03 7.27
C PHE A 129 -7.71 -22.73 6.31
N LYS A 130 -8.13 -23.01 5.06
CA LYS A 130 -7.24 -23.70 4.11
C LYS A 130 -6.05 -22.79 3.85
N ALA A 131 -4.87 -23.18 4.30
CA ALA A 131 -3.65 -22.36 4.24
C ALA A 131 -3.41 -21.76 2.85
N GLY A 132 -3.79 -22.47 1.79
CA GLY A 132 -3.73 -21.98 0.41
C GLY A 132 -4.49 -20.67 0.15
N HIS A 133 -5.64 -20.41 0.80
CA HIS A 133 -6.36 -19.15 0.63
C HIS A 133 -5.61 -17.98 1.25
N VAL A 134 -5.01 -18.18 2.42
CA VAL A 134 -4.19 -17.14 3.09
C VAL A 134 -2.95 -16.84 2.26
N TYR A 135 -2.27 -17.88 1.79
CA TYR A 135 -1.09 -17.69 0.95
C TYR A 135 -1.44 -16.96 -0.35
N LEU A 136 -2.58 -17.25 -0.96
CA LEU A 136 -3.04 -16.52 -2.14
C LEU A 136 -3.34 -15.05 -1.81
N ALA A 137 -4.08 -14.75 -0.74
CA ALA A 137 -4.32 -13.37 -0.28
C ALA A 137 -3.01 -12.62 -0.03
N CYS A 138 -2.07 -13.24 0.68
CA CYS A 138 -0.75 -12.69 0.95
C CYS A 138 0.01 -12.41 -0.35
N ALA A 139 0.02 -13.37 -1.30
CA ALA A 139 0.69 -13.19 -2.58
C ALA A 139 0.11 -12.01 -3.35
N LEU A 140 -1.23 -11.93 -3.48
CA LEU A 140 -1.91 -10.82 -4.15
C LEU A 140 -1.56 -9.47 -3.53
N LEU A 141 -1.60 -9.37 -2.20
CA LEU A 141 -1.25 -8.13 -1.50
C LEU A 141 0.22 -7.76 -1.69
N VAL A 142 1.16 -8.71 -1.56
CA VAL A 142 2.59 -8.46 -1.76
C VAL A 142 2.86 -7.97 -3.17
N PHE A 143 2.34 -8.65 -4.20
CA PHE A 143 2.53 -8.23 -5.59
C PHE A 143 1.87 -6.87 -5.86
N GLY A 144 0.68 -6.63 -5.32
CA GLY A 144 0.02 -5.34 -5.42
C GLY A 144 0.84 -4.21 -4.80
N GLU A 145 1.38 -4.40 -3.59
CA GLU A 145 2.23 -3.41 -2.92
C GLU A 145 3.56 -3.19 -3.66
N LEU A 146 4.16 -4.24 -4.22
CA LEU A 146 5.35 -4.12 -5.06
C LEU A 146 5.09 -3.31 -6.33
N ILE A 147 3.95 -3.52 -6.99
CA ILE A 147 3.54 -2.68 -8.13
C ILE A 147 3.32 -1.24 -7.65
N GLY A 148 2.74 -1.04 -6.47
CA GLY A 148 2.62 0.28 -5.85
C GLY A 148 3.96 0.98 -5.68
N ARG A 149 4.98 0.25 -5.19
CA ARG A 149 6.36 0.76 -5.06
C ARG A 149 6.97 1.06 -6.43
N TYR A 150 6.75 0.22 -7.43
CA TYR A 150 7.18 0.48 -8.80
C TYR A 150 6.57 1.78 -9.35
N VAL A 151 5.25 1.96 -9.24
CA VAL A 151 4.54 3.18 -9.68
C VAL A 151 5.07 4.42 -8.95
N PHE A 152 5.32 4.31 -7.64
CA PHE A 152 5.88 5.40 -6.83
C PHE A 152 7.25 5.89 -7.36
N TYR A 153 8.12 4.97 -7.77
CA TYR A 153 9.44 5.32 -8.33
C TYR A 153 9.38 5.69 -9.83
N ALA A 154 8.45 5.13 -10.59
CA ALA A 154 8.32 5.43 -12.02
C ALA A 154 7.89 6.88 -12.29
N ALA A 155 7.17 7.51 -11.35
CA ALA A 155 6.68 8.88 -11.49
C ALA A 155 7.71 9.98 -11.13
N ILE A 156 9.00 9.64 -10.95
CA ILE A 156 10.04 10.60 -10.60
C ILE A 156 10.20 11.65 -11.69
N VAL A 157 9.94 12.91 -11.33
CA VAL A 157 10.36 14.09 -12.08
C VAL A 157 10.91 15.08 -11.05
N THR A 158 12.14 15.53 -11.25
CA THR A 158 12.79 16.48 -10.35
C THR A 158 12.50 17.91 -10.77
N THR A 159 12.30 18.80 -9.79
CA THR A 159 12.37 20.24 -10.06
C THR A 159 13.82 20.63 -10.27
N THR A 160 14.17 21.14 -11.45
CA THR A 160 15.47 21.75 -11.69
C THR A 160 15.61 23.02 -10.84
N ILE A 161 16.64 23.08 -10.01
CA ILE A 161 17.09 24.32 -9.36
C ILE A 161 18.24 24.85 -10.22
N GLY A 162 17.93 25.76 -11.13
CA GLY A 162 18.87 26.39 -12.04
C GLY A 162 18.21 27.58 -12.73
N ILE A 163 18.88 28.73 -12.71
CA ILE A 163 18.50 29.97 -13.37
C ILE A 163 18.35 29.70 -14.87
N THR A 164 17.14 29.89 -15.40
CA THR A 164 16.90 30.17 -16.83
C THR A 164 16.72 31.66 -17.01
#